data_AF-A0A4Q3SB06-F1
#
_entry.id   AF-A0A4Q3SB06-F1
#
_cell.length_a   1.000
_cell.length_b   1.000
_cell.length_c   1.000
_cell.angle_alpha   90.00
_cell.angle_beta   90.00
_cell.angle_gamma   90.00
#
_symmetry.space_group_name_H-M   'P 1'
#
loop_
_entity.id
_entity.type
_entity.pdbx_description
1 polymer ?
#
loop_
_entity_poly.entity_id
_entity_poly.type
_entity_poly.pdbx_seq_one_letter_code
_entity_poly.pdbx_strand_id
1 'polypeptide(L)'
;MPTLYRWASQVVTVSRDLRQEMIDYLGLLPSQVTTINNFLLSDKVIQQAILPLTDPAEEAIFANGPVLLAVGRLGAEKNQIALLPVLVRLRKSGHHNLRLLLLGDGPQRHAIINKAQQLGLRVWDGTGPSVHAN
;
A
#
# COMPACT_ATOMS: atom_id res chain seq x y z
N MET A 1 13.50 -22.22 12.81
CA MET A 1 12.27 -21.49 13.21
C MET A 1 12.35 -21.17 14.70
N PRO A 2 11.91 -19.99 15.17
CA PRO A 2 12.16 -19.52 16.54
C PRO A 2 11.39 -20.37 17.57
N THR A 3 12.10 -21.05 18.47
CA THR A 3 11.49 -21.88 19.53
C THR A 3 10.81 -21.07 20.63
N LEU A 4 11.10 -19.76 20.71
CA LEU A 4 10.60 -18.84 21.73
C LEU A 4 9.06 -18.81 21.84
N TYR A 5 8.35 -18.94 20.71
CA TYR A 5 6.88 -18.94 20.70
C TYR A 5 6.26 -20.09 21.50
N ARG A 6 6.97 -21.22 21.64
CA ARG A 6 6.49 -22.37 22.44
C ARG A 6 6.50 -22.11 23.94
N TRP A 7 7.29 -21.14 24.38
CA TRP A 7 7.39 -20.75 25.80
C TRP A 7 6.46 -19.61 26.17
N ALA A 8 5.80 -18.98 25.19
CA ALA A 8 4.81 -17.96 25.45
C ALA A 8 3.53 -18.59 26.05
N SER A 9 2.97 -17.95 27.08
CA SER A 9 1.66 -18.35 27.63
C SER A 9 0.53 -18.16 26.60
N GLN A 10 0.67 -17.12 25.77
CA GLN A 10 -0.23 -16.80 24.66
C GLN A 10 0.56 -16.17 23.50
N VAL A 11 0.14 -16.47 22.28
CA VAL A 11 0.60 -15.85 21.03
C VAL A 11 -0.59 -15.15 20.38
N VAL A 12 -0.50 -13.84 20.24
CA VAL A 12 -1.56 -13.04 19.63
C VAL A 12 -1.24 -12.79 18.16
N THR A 13 -2.15 -13.19 17.29
CA THR A 13 -2.06 -13.01 15.83
C THR A 13 -3.04 -11.95 15.37
N VAL A 14 -2.69 -11.22 14.32
CA VAL A 14 -3.53 -10.13 13.77
C VAL A 14 -4.55 -10.61 12.73
N SER A 15 -4.53 -11.90 12.40
CA SER A 15 -5.48 -12.53 11.48
C SER A 15 -5.66 -14.02 11.81
N ARG A 16 -6.77 -14.60 11.34
CA ARG A 16 -7.06 -16.03 11.48
C ARG A 16 -6.09 -16.90 10.66
N ASP A 17 -5.64 -16.39 9.52
CA ASP A 17 -4.69 -17.10 8.67
C ASP A 17 -3.33 -17.23 9.36
N LEU A 18 -2.85 -16.15 9.98
CA LEU A 18 -1.62 -16.20 10.77
C LEU A 18 -1.75 -17.15 11.98
N ARG A 19 -2.91 -17.19 12.65
CA ARG A 19 -3.17 -18.19 13.69
C ARG A 19 -3.00 -19.61 13.15
N GLN A 20 -3.56 -19.90 12.00
CA GLN A 20 -3.47 -21.21 11.38
C GLN A 20 -2.03 -21.55 11.02
N GLU A 21 -1.26 -20.59 10.48
CA GLU A 21 0.18 -20.76 10.22
C GLU A 21 0.99 -21.06 11.49
N MET A 22 0.66 -20.42 12.63
CA MET A 22 1.33 -20.72 13.91
C MET A 22 1.05 -22.16 14.39
N ILE A 23 -0.11 -22.72 14.07
CA ILE A 23 -0.46 -24.09 14.46
C ILE A 23 0.20 -25.08 13.49
N ASP A 24 0.01 -24.88 12.19
CA ASP A 24 0.42 -25.84 11.16
C ASP A 24 1.94 -25.88 10.97
N TYR A 25 2.61 -24.72 10.98
CA TYR A 25 4.04 -24.63 10.68
C TYR A 25 4.93 -24.53 11.92
N LEU A 26 4.42 -23.97 13.02
CA LEU A 26 5.19 -23.82 14.27
C LEU A 26 4.80 -24.85 15.35
N GLY A 27 3.69 -25.56 15.16
CA GLY A 27 3.23 -26.63 16.05
C GLY A 27 2.73 -26.12 17.39
N LEU A 28 2.21 -24.89 17.46
CA LEU A 28 1.66 -24.34 18.69
C LEU A 28 0.29 -24.96 18.99
N LEU A 29 -0.04 -25.11 20.28
CA LEU A 29 -1.36 -25.59 20.67
C LEU A 29 -2.42 -24.53 20.30
N PRO A 30 -3.60 -24.93 19.77
CA PRO A 30 -4.67 -23.98 19.46
C PRO A 30 -5.10 -23.13 20.67
N SER A 31 -5.00 -23.65 21.89
CA SER A 31 -5.29 -22.92 23.14
C SER A 31 -4.25 -21.85 23.49
N GLN A 32 -3.05 -21.92 22.92
CA GLN A 32 -1.98 -20.93 23.12
C GLN A 32 -2.01 -19.79 22.09
N VAL A 33 -2.77 -19.92 21.01
CA VAL A 33 -2.84 -18.90 19.97
C VAL A 33 -4.20 -18.23 20.05
N THR A 34 -4.23 -16.90 20.02
CA THR A 34 -5.45 -16.08 19.98
C THR A 34 -5.35 -15.11 18.82
N THR A 35 -6.46 -14.85 18.13
CA THR A 35 -6.50 -13.84 17.07
C THR A 35 -7.19 -12.60 17.59
N ILE A 36 -6.49 -11.47 17.53
CA ILE A 36 -7.06 -10.14 17.72
C ILE A 36 -6.87 -9.41 16.40
N ASN A 37 -7.92 -9.32 15.60
CA ASN A 37 -7.84 -8.63 14.31
C ASN A 37 -7.48 -7.16 14.54
N ASN A 38 -6.61 -6.63 13.69
CA ASN A 38 -6.28 -5.21 13.74
C ASN A 38 -7.56 -4.39 13.57
N PHE A 39 -7.85 -3.56 14.58
CA PHE A 39 -8.96 -2.63 14.50
C PHE A 39 -8.58 -1.50 13.53
N LEU A 40 -9.35 -1.39 12.45
CA LEU A 40 -9.35 -0.23 11.58
C LEU A 40 -10.71 0.43 11.78
N LEU A 41 -10.70 1.66 12.29
CA LEU A 41 -11.61 2.77 11.99
C LEU A 41 -11.64 3.75 13.17
N SER A 42 -11.12 4.96 12.96
CA SER A 42 -11.49 6.11 13.78
C SER A 42 -12.59 6.87 13.05
N ASP A 43 -13.67 7.25 13.75
CA ASP A 43 -14.77 8.03 13.17
C ASP A 43 -14.26 9.30 12.46
N LYS A 44 -13.16 9.85 13.00
CA LYS A 44 -12.41 10.97 12.42
C LYS A 44 -11.99 10.71 10.97
N VAL A 45 -11.47 9.53 10.64
CA VAL A 45 -11.03 9.20 9.27
C VAL A 45 -12.23 9.14 8.31
N ILE A 46 -13.35 8.55 8.74
CA ILE A 46 -14.57 8.50 7.92
C ILE A 46 -15.11 9.92 7.69
N GLN A 47 -15.14 10.75 8.74
CA GLN A 47 -15.59 12.14 8.65
C GLN A 47 -14.68 12.98 7.75
N GLN A 48 -13.36 12.74 7.77
CA GLN A 48 -12.43 13.44 6.90
C GLN A 48 -12.56 12.98 5.43
N ALA A 49 -12.88 11.71 5.19
CA ALA A 49 -12.97 11.15 3.84
C ALA A 49 -14.13 11.72 3.00
N ILE A 50 -15.15 12.32 3.63
CA ILE A 50 -16.27 12.96 2.93
C ILE A 50 -16.03 14.45 2.65
N LEU A 51 -14.99 15.04 3.24
CA LEU A 51 -14.65 16.43 2.98
C LEU A 51 -14.01 16.54 1.58
N PRO A 52 -14.28 17.63 0.84
CA PRO A 52 -13.62 17.87 -0.43
C PRO A 52 -12.12 18.07 -0.20
N LEU A 53 -11.31 17.70 -1.20
CA LEU A 53 -9.91 18.10 -1.25
C LEU A 53 -9.84 19.62 -1.34
N THR A 54 -9.00 20.23 -0.51
CA THR A 54 -8.86 21.70 -0.47
C THR A 54 -7.67 22.20 -1.27
N ASP A 55 -6.70 21.33 -1.54
CA ASP A 55 -5.51 21.66 -2.33
C ASP A 55 -5.80 21.38 -3.83
N PRO A 56 -5.76 22.40 -4.71
CA PRO A 56 -5.93 22.22 -6.14
C PRO A 56 -4.92 21.24 -6.77
N ALA A 57 -3.71 21.12 -6.22
CA ALA A 57 -2.72 20.16 -6.66
C ALA A 57 -3.15 18.72 -6.35
N GLU A 58 -3.73 18.48 -5.18
CA GLU A 58 -4.31 17.18 -4.81
C GLU A 58 -5.52 16.86 -5.68
N GLU A 59 -6.41 17.82 -5.91
CA GLU A 59 -7.58 17.64 -6.77
C GLU A 59 -7.17 17.28 -8.22
N ALA A 60 -6.11 17.91 -8.75
CA ALA A 60 -5.58 17.61 -10.07
C ALA A 60 -5.10 16.15 -10.23
N ILE A 61 -4.67 15.51 -9.13
CA ILE A 61 -4.31 14.08 -9.12
C ILE A 61 -5.51 13.20 -9.46
N PHE A 62 -6.74 13.67 -9.25
CA PHE A 62 -7.98 12.92 -9.49
C PHE A 62 -8.84 13.47 -10.64
N ALA A 63 -8.62 14.71 -11.09
CA ALA A 63 -9.47 15.43 -12.05
C ALA A 63 -9.55 14.86 -13.50
N ASN A 64 -8.67 13.95 -13.92
CA ASN A 64 -8.50 13.55 -15.34
C ASN A 64 -8.64 12.05 -15.62
N GLY A 65 -9.46 11.36 -14.83
CA GLY A 65 -9.77 9.94 -15.03
C GLY A 65 -9.31 9.04 -13.88
N PRO A 66 -9.53 7.73 -14.01
CA PRO A 66 -9.39 6.78 -12.90
C PRO A 66 -7.96 6.72 -12.37
N VAL A 67 -7.84 6.60 -11.04
CA VAL A 67 -6.58 6.48 -10.32
C VAL A 67 -6.55 5.13 -9.60
N LEU A 68 -5.59 4.29 -9.97
CA LEU A 68 -5.21 3.14 -9.15
C LEU A 68 -4.33 3.64 -8.02
N LEU A 69 -4.80 3.50 -6.78
CA LEU A 69 -4.09 3.94 -5.58
C LEU A 69 -3.52 2.74 -4.83
N ALA A 70 -2.23 2.79 -4.50
CA ALA A 70 -1.61 1.88 -3.54
C ALA A 70 -0.91 2.68 -2.45
N VAL A 71 -1.34 2.50 -1.20
CA VAL A 71 -0.81 3.21 -0.04
C VAL A 71 0.03 2.26 0.81
N GLY A 72 1.21 2.72 1.22
CA GLY A 72 2.09 2.00 2.13
C GLY A 72 3.57 2.20 1.82
N ARG A 73 4.42 1.65 2.69
CA ARG A 73 5.88 1.69 2.54
C ARG A 73 6.29 1.18 1.15
N LEU A 74 7.17 1.90 0.46
CA LEU A 74 7.78 1.49 -0.81
C LEU A 74 8.84 0.40 -0.56
N GLY A 75 8.38 -0.76 -0.09
CA GLY A 75 9.17 -1.91 0.32
C GLY A 75 8.84 -3.16 -0.50
N ALA A 76 9.78 -4.10 -0.55
CA ALA A 76 9.65 -5.32 -1.34
C ALA A 76 8.43 -6.15 -0.93
N GLU A 77 8.07 -6.14 0.36
CA GLU A 77 6.89 -6.82 0.91
C GLU A 77 5.56 -6.26 0.40
N LYS A 78 5.55 -5.04 -0.17
CA LYS A 78 4.36 -4.46 -0.82
C LYS A 78 4.31 -4.71 -2.32
N ASN A 79 5.45 -5.08 -2.92
CA ASN A 79 5.60 -5.41 -4.34
C ASN A 79 4.93 -4.39 -5.31
N GLN A 80 4.98 -3.09 -4.96
CA GLN A 80 4.33 -2.05 -5.76
C GLN A 80 4.95 -1.88 -7.16
N ILE A 81 6.21 -2.29 -7.35
CA ILE A 81 6.89 -2.32 -8.66
C ILE A 81 6.09 -3.17 -9.68
N ALA A 82 5.44 -4.25 -9.24
CA ALA A 82 4.67 -5.12 -10.10
C ALA A 82 3.40 -4.46 -10.68
N LEU A 83 2.95 -3.33 -10.11
CA LEU A 83 1.80 -2.57 -10.62
C LEU A 83 2.13 -1.77 -11.90
N LEU A 84 3.41 -1.49 -12.16
CA LEU A 84 3.84 -0.73 -13.34
C LEU A 84 3.52 -1.44 -14.67
N PRO A 85 3.87 -2.72 -14.89
CA PRO A 85 3.47 -3.43 -16.11
C PRO A 85 1.95 -3.61 -16.21
N VAL A 86 1.23 -3.71 -15.08
CA VAL A 86 -0.24 -3.75 -15.06
C VAL A 86 -0.82 -2.45 -15.61
N LEU A 87 -0.31 -1.29 -15.16
CA LEU A 87 -0.70 0.02 -15.69
C LEU A 87 -0.48 0.10 -17.21
N VAL A 88 0.67 -0.36 -17.71
CA VAL A 88 0.97 -0.37 -19.15
C VAL A 88 -0.05 -1.21 -19.91
N ARG A 89 -0.37 -2.41 -19.40
CA ARG A 89 -1.35 -3.31 -20.04
C ARG A 89 -2.74 -2.70 -20.08
N LEU A 90 -3.19 -2.09 -18.98
CA LEU A 90 -4.49 -1.43 -18.89
C LEU A 90 -4.59 -0.22 -19.84
N ARG A 91 -3.53 0.59 -19.94
CA ARG A 91 -3.48 1.70 -20.90
C ARG A 91 -3.55 1.22 -22.35
N LYS A 92 -2.93 0.08 -22.67
CA LYS A 92 -3.02 -0.56 -24.00
C LYS A 92 -4.40 -1.16 -24.29
N SER A 93 -5.16 -1.54 -23.27
CA SER A 93 -6.51 -2.10 -23.41
C SER A 93 -7.62 -1.05 -23.44
N GLY A 94 -7.30 0.23 -23.67
CA GLY A 94 -8.28 1.32 -23.82
C GLY A 94 -8.37 2.28 -22.63
N HIS A 95 -7.68 2.02 -21.50
CA HIS A 95 -7.69 2.94 -20.36
C HIS A 95 -6.58 4.00 -20.46
N HIS A 96 -6.57 4.77 -21.54
CA HIS A 96 -5.47 5.70 -21.87
C HIS A 96 -5.19 6.75 -20.79
N ASN A 97 -6.23 7.19 -20.07
CA ASN A 97 -6.15 8.20 -19.02
C ASN A 97 -5.94 7.63 -17.60
N LEU A 98 -5.78 6.30 -17.46
CA LEU A 98 -5.55 5.68 -16.16
C LEU A 98 -4.22 6.13 -15.56
N ARG A 99 -4.23 6.49 -14.28
CA ARG A 99 -3.04 6.86 -13.49
C ARG A 99 -2.80 5.85 -12.37
N LEU A 100 -1.54 5.70 -11.97
CA LEU A 100 -1.13 4.93 -10.81
C LEU A 100 -0.52 5.90 -9.80
N LEU A 101 -1.12 6.00 -8.61
CA LEU A 101 -0.60 6.76 -7.48
C LEU A 101 -0.05 5.77 -6.45
N LEU A 102 1.25 5.83 -6.22
CA LEU A 102 1.94 5.09 -5.16
C LEU A 102 2.23 6.06 -4.02
N LEU A 103 1.51 5.92 -2.91
CA LEU A 103 1.60 6.84 -1.78
C LEU A 103 2.37 6.20 -0.62
N GLY A 104 3.53 6.78 -0.31
CA GLY A 104 4.41 6.35 0.78
C GLY A 104 5.87 6.60 0.44
N ASP A 105 6.76 6.15 1.32
CA ASP A 105 8.20 6.21 1.13
C ASP A 105 8.85 4.86 1.46
N GLY A 106 10.08 4.63 1.02
CA GLY A 106 10.81 3.40 1.31
C GLY A 106 11.95 3.10 0.34
N PRO A 107 12.72 2.04 0.63
CA PRO A 107 13.95 1.72 -0.07
C PRO A 107 13.77 1.44 -1.57
N GLN A 108 12.57 1.06 -2.02
CA GLN A 108 12.30 0.77 -3.43
C GLN A 108 11.94 2.00 -4.27
N ARG A 109 11.89 3.21 -3.70
CA ARG A 109 11.51 4.44 -4.44
C ARG A 109 12.26 4.58 -5.76
N HIS A 110 13.60 4.52 -5.73
CA HIS A 110 14.43 4.63 -6.93
C HIS A 110 14.19 3.49 -7.92
N ALA A 111 14.04 2.26 -7.43
CA ALA A 111 13.77 1.10 -8.28
C ALA A 111 12.41 1.21 -9.01
N ILE A 112 11.38 1.73 -8.33
CA ILE A 112 10.07 2.01 -8.91
C ILE A 112 10.20 3.06 -10.03
N ILE A 113 10.85 4.19 -9.75
CA ILE A 113 11.02 5.28 -10.73
C ILE A 113 11.79 4.78 -11.96
N ASN A 114 12.92 4.11 -11.76
CA ASN A 114 13.75 3.55 -12.83
C ASN A 114 12.94 2.55 -13.68
N LYS A 115 12.17 1.66 -13.05
CA LYS A 115 11.34 0.69 -13.77
C LYS A 115 10.24 1.37 -14.56
N ALA A 116 9.63 2.42 -14.02
CA ALA A 116 8.58 3.17 -14.70
C ALA A 116 9.13 3.87 -15.95
N GLN A 117 10.31 4.50 -15.85
CA GLN A 117 11.02 5.11 -16.98
C GLN A 117 11.39 4.07 -18.06
N GLN A 118 11.90 2.90 -17.66
CA GLN A 118 12.18 1.78 -18.59
C GLN A 118 10.93 1.30 -19.35
N LEU A 119 9.75 1.41 -18.73
CA LEU A 119 8.47 1.08 -19.34
C LEU A 119 7.87 2.23 -20.17
N GLY A 120 8.59 3.35 -20.32
CA GLY A 120 8.11 4.53 -21.06
C GLY A 120 7.00 5.29 -20.35
N LEU A 121 6.84 5.12 -19.03
CA LEU A 121 5.85 5.86 -18.26
C LEU A 121 6.37 7.24 -17.88
N ARG A 122 5.50 8.25 -17.97
CA ARG A 122 5.74 9.56 -17.36
C ARG A 122 5.57 9.45 -15.84
N VAL A 123 6.58 9.92 -15.10
CA VAL A 123 6.63 9.83 -13.63
C VAL A 123 6.72 11.23 -13.05
N TRP A 124 5.93 11.48 -12.01
CA TRP A 124 6.11 12.59 -11.08
C TRP A 124 6.39 11.97 -9.71
N ASP A 125 7.44 12.41 -9.03
CA ASP A 125 7.95 11.74 -7.83
C ASP A 125 7.69 12.53 -6.53
N GLY A 126 6.92 13.62 -6.60
CA GLY A 126 6.68 14.49 -5.46
C GLY A 126 7.75 15.56 -5.23
N THR A 127 8.86 15.54 -5.98
CA THR A 127 9.90 16.57 -5.89
C THR A 127 9.82 17.52 -7.09
N GLY A 128 9.19 18.67 -6.87
CA GLY A 128 9.05 19.78 -7.80
C GLY A 128 8.59 21.01 -7.01
N PRO A 129 8.75 22.24 -7.52
CA PRO A 129 8.41 23.44 -6.75
C PRO A 129 6.95 23.36 -6.30
N SER A 130 6.76 23.37 -4.98
CA SER A 130 5.48 23.66 -4.34
C SER A 130 5.06 25.05 -4.81
N VAL A 131 4.11 25.11 -5.74
CA VAL A 131 3.48 26.36 -6.13
C VAL A 131 2.53 26.77 -5.01
N HIS A 132 3.11 27.23 -3.89
CA HIS A 132 2.43 27.96 -2.82
C HIS A 132 3.40 29.00 -2.25
N ALA A 133 3.43 30.17 -2.87
CA ALA A 133 3.75 31.45 -2.25
C ALA A 133 3.18 32.58 -3.13
N ASN A 134 1.90 32.89 -2.90
CA ASN A 134 1.43 34.28 -2.88
C ASN A 134 1.19 34.63 -1.41
#